data_AF-A0A432JM84-F1
#
_entry.id   AF-A0A432JM84-F1
#
_cell.length_a   1.000
_cell.length_b   1.000
_cell.length_c   1.000
_cell.angle_alpha   90.00
_cell.angle_beta   90.00
_cell.angle_gamma   90.00
#
_symmetry.space_group_name_H-M   'P 1'
#
loop_
_entity.id
_entity.type
_entity.pdbx_description
1 polymer ?
#
loop_
_entity_poly.entity_id
_entity_poly.type
_entity_poly.pdbx_seq_one_letter_code
_entity_poly.pdbx_strand_id
1 'polypeptide(L)'
;RLRPVGIDVKNEISAPNWFLNDKMDIRSSYFLEEVATEFDIQGLEIDWACVAWGANFYINNTDWKYQNFKGTKWQNINQLIDKEYLKNTYRVLLTRARQGMVIFIPESSDIDHTRPSEFYDNTYKYLREIGIKEI
;
A
#
# COMPACT_ATOMS: atom_id res chain seq x y z
N ARG A 1 -5.22 3.83 5.21
CA ARG A 1 -6.16 3.23 6.18
C ARG A 1 -6.35 1.76 5.80
N LEU A 2 -5.50 0.88 6.34
CA LEU A 2 -5.45 -0.55 5.98
C LEU A 2 -5.77 -1.49 7.16
N ARG A 3 -5.60 -1.01 8.40
CA ARG A 3 -5.96 -1.76 9.62
C ARG A 3 -7.37 -2.39 9.63
N PRO A 4 -8.44 -1.76 9.10
CA PRO A 4 -9.76 -2.40 9.05
C PRO A 4 -9.83 -3.70 8.25
N VAL A 5 -8.86 -3.94 7.36
CA VAL A 5 -8.74 -5.17 6.56
C VAL A 5 -7.57 -6.05 7.04
N GLY A 6 -7.16 -5.89 8.30
CA GLY A 6 -6.15 -6.75 8.94
C GLY A 6 -4.69 -6.37 8.66
N ILE A 7 -4.42 -5.33 7.87
CA ILE A 7 -3.05 -4.91 7.55
C ILE A 7 -2.59 -3.83 8.52
N ASP A 8 -1.69 -4.19 9.43
CA ASP A 8 -1.07 -3.27 10.39
C ASP A 8 0.43 -3.10 10.11
N VAL A 9 0.88 -1.85 10.01
CA VAL A 9 2.27 -1.45 9.71
C VAL A 9 3.06 -1.11 10.97
N LYS A 10 2.48 -1.33 12.16
CA LYS A 10 3.15 -1.08 13.45
C LYS A 10 4.09 -2.19 13.89
N ASN A 11 3.99 -3.37 13.29
CA ASN A 11 4.88 -4.48 13.63
C ASN A 11 6.21 -4.27 12.90
N GLU A 12 7.29 -4.15 13.67
CA GLU A 12 8.64 -4.18 13.12
C GLU A 12 8.95 -5.60 12.67
N ILE A 13 9.30 -5.75 11.39
CA ILE A 13 9.72 -7.05 10.86
C ILE A 13 11.23 -7.22 11.00
N SER A 14 11.67 -8.46 11.18
CA SER A 14 13.07 -8.81 11.03
C SER A 14 13.35 -9.06 9.55
N ALA A 15 13.89 -8.06 8.84
CA ALA A 15 14.15 -8.15 7.39
C ALA A 15 14.89 -9.45 6.98
N PRO A 16 15.96 -9.92 7.67
CA PRO A 16 16.59 -11.19 7.31
C PRO A 16 15.62 -12.38 7.37
N ASN A 17 14.79 -12.48 8.41
CA ASN A 17 13.82 -13.56 8.52
C ASN A 17 12.73 -13.45 7.44
N TRP A 18 12.20 -12.25 7.23
CA TRP A 18 11.13 -12.00 6.26
C TRP A 18 11.54 -12.32 4.82
N PHE A 19 12.77 -11.98 4.45
CA PHE A 19 13.28 -12.19 3.09
C PHE A 19 13.92 -13.58 2.87
N LEU A 20 14.60 -14.14 3.86
CA LEU A 20 15.47 -15.31 3.66
C LEU A 20 14.87 -16.62 4.17
N ASN A 21 13.92 -16.58 5.11
CA ASN A 21 13.37 -17.81 5.66
C ASN A 21 12.45 -18.49 4.66
N ASP A 22 12.35 -19.81 4.77
CA ASP A 22 11.57 -20.62 3.86
C ASP A 22 10.05 -20.55 4.14
N LYS A 23 9.28 -21.24 3.30
CA LYS A 23 7.82 -21.29 3.33
C LYS A 23 7.20 -22.01 4.55
N MET A 24 8.01 -22.55 5.46
CA MET A 24 7.55 -23.19 6.70
C MET A 24 7.77 -22.29 7.92
N ASP A 25 8.46 -21.16 7.77
CA ASP A 25 8.65 -20.17 8.82
C ASP A 25 7.57 -19.07 8.73
N ILE A 26 6.76 -18.95 9.78
CA ILE A 26 5.68 -17.95 9.90
C ILE A 26 6.17 -16.50 9.76
N ARG A 27 7.46 -16.25 10.05
CA ARG A 27 8.09 -14.92 9.94
C ARG A 27 8.50 -14.59 8.51
N SER A 28 8.43 -15.56 7.60
CA SER A 28 8.79 -15.38 6.21
C SER A 28 7.68 -14.66 5.44
N SER A 29 8.08 -13.89 4.42
CA SER A 29 7.18 -13.28 3.43
C SER A 29 6.22 -14.27 2.75
N TYR A 30 6.54 -15.57 2.73
CA TYR A 30 5.66 -16.61 2.18
C TYR A 30 4.31 -16.73 2.91
N PHE A 31 4.25 -16.42 4.22
CA PHE A 31 3.02 -16.57 5.01
C PHE A 31 2.08 -15.38 4.91
N LEU A 32 2.55 -14.22 4.44
CA LEU A 32 1.77 -12.98 4.30
C LEU A 32 1.12 -12.50 5.63
N GLU A 33 1.67 -12.87 6.79
CA GLU A 33 1.20 -12.42 8.11
C GLU A 33 1.77 -11.04 8.49
N GLU A 34 3.02 -10.77 8.10
CA GLU A 34 3.69 -9.50 8.36
C GLU A 34 3.90 -8.71 7.07
N VAL A 35 3.74 -7.39 7.17
CA VAL A 35 3.93 -6.46 6.05
C VAL A 35 5.23 -5.70 6.18
N ALA A 36 5.93 -5.57 5.06
CA ALA A 36 7.13 -4.75 4.97
C ALA A 36 6.77 -3.35 4.47
N THR A 37 7.37 -2.33 5.07
CA THR A 37 7.26 -0.93 4.63
C THR A 37 8.33 -0.58 3.60
N GLU A 38 8.26 0.61 3.00
CA GLU A 38 9.28 1.10 2.08
C GLU A 38 10.69 1.17 2.69
N PHE A 39 10.77 1.30 4.02
CA PHE A 39 12.02 1.35 4.75
C PHE A 39 12.65 -0.04 4.90
N ASP A 40 11.84 -1.03 5.23
CA ASP A 40 12.30 -2.42 5.47
C ASP A 40 12.87 -3.05 4.19
N ILE A 41 12.36 -2.63 3.04
CA ILE A 41 12.65 -3.21 1.72
C ILE A 41 13.58 -2.34 0.87
N GLN A 42 14.13 -1.25 1.42
CA GLN A 42 14.95 -0.33 0.65
C GLN A 42 16.22 -1.03 0.15
N GLY A 43 16.36 -1.15 -1.17
CA GLY A 43 17.49 -1.86 -1.79
C GLY A 43 17.35 -3.38 -1.83
N LEU A 44 16.23 -3.92 -1.34
CA LEU A 44 15.88 -5.34 -1.41
C LEU A 44 14.78 -5.55 -2.46
N GLU A 45 14.68 -6.78 -2.97
CA GLU A 45 13.69 -7.19 -3.97
C GLU A 45 13.13 -8.57 -3.61
N ILE A 46 11.91 -8.84 -4.03
CA ILE A 46 11.25 -10.16 -3.92
C ILE A 46 10.73 -10.57 -5.30
N ASP A 47 10.58 -11.87 -5.54
CA ASP A 47 10.10 -12.34 -6.84
C ASP A 47 8.66 -11.90 -7.11
N TRP A 48 7.76 -12.07 -6.14
CA TRP A 48 6.37 -11.62 -6.22
C TRP A 48 6.02 -10.75 -5.01
N ALA A 49 5.30 -9.66 -5.26
CA ALA A 49 4.84 -8.77 -4.19
C ALA A 49 3.33 -8.55 -4.25
N CYS A 50 2.70 -8.45 -3.08
CA CYS A 50 1.38 -7.85 -2.92
C CYS A 50 1.55 -6.45 -2.34
N VAL A 51 1.15 -5.42 -3.07
CA VAL A 51 1.22 -4.03 -2.63
C VAL A 51 -0.17 -3.59 -2.15
N ALA A 52 -0.30 -3.33 -0.85
CA ALA A 52 -1.53 -2.79 -0.28
C ALA A 52 -1.60 -1.27 -0.47
N TRP A 53 -2.56 -0.82 -1.27
CA TRP A 53 -2.74 0.58 -1.63
C TRP A 53 -3.69 1.29 -0.66
N GLY A 54 -3.20 2.32 0.03
CA GLY A 54 -3.95 3.02 1.05
C GLY A 54 -4.69 4.27 0.53
N ALA A 55 -5.79 4.61 1.22
CA ALA A 55 -6.52 5.87 1.03
C ALA A 55 -5.73 7.18 1.26
N ASN A 56 -4.46 7.11 1.71
CA ASN A 56 -3.62 8.29 1.87
C ASN A 56 -3.12 8.85 0.53
N PHE A 57 -3.13 8.05 -0.53
CA PHE A 57 -2.70 8.44 -1.86
C PHE A 57 -3.66 7.84 -2.88
N TYR A 58 -4.56 8.64 -3.44
CA TYR A 58 -5.59 8.14 -4.35
C TYR A 58 -5.75 9.07 -5.55
N ILE A 59 -6.25 8.54 -6.66
CA ILE A 59 -6.58 9.37 -7.82
C ILE A 59 -8.03 9.86 -7.70
N ASN A 60 -8.24 11.13 -8.04
CA ASN A 60 -9.58 11.67 -8.26
C ASN A 60 -9.57 12.46 -9.55
N ASN A 61 -10.40 12.05 -10.51
CA ASN A 61 -10.37 12.48 -11.90
C ASN A 61 -8.98 12.25 -12.51
N THR A 62 -8.22 13.32 -12.76
CA THR A 62 -6.88 13.28 -13.35
C THR A 62 -5.77 13.55 -12.34
N ASP A 63 -6.11 13.85 -11.08
CA ASP A 63 -5.15 14.30 -10.08
C ASP A 63 -4.95 13.27 -8.97
N TRP A 64 -3.69 13.03 -8.63
CA TRP A 64 -3.34 12.34 -7.40
C TRP A 64 -3.58 13.26 -6.20
N LYS A 65 -4.36 12.77 -5.24
CA LYS A 65 -4.65 13.40 -3.96
C LYS A 65 -3.76 12.82 -2.87
N TYR A 66 -3.27 13.70 -2.01
CA TYR A 66 -2.31 13.38 -0.94
C TYR A 66 -2.98 13.70 0.39
N GLN A 67 -3.22 12.67 1.20
CA GLN A 67 -3.92 12.80 2.48
C GLN A 67 -3.08 12.27 3.62
N ASN A 68 -3.26 12.87 4.79
CA ASN A 68 -2.83 12.31 6.05
C ASN A 68 -4.06 12.06 6.94
N PHE A 69 -4.11 10.92 7.60
CA PHE A 69 -5.18 10.60 8.53
C PHE A 69 -4.76 11.01 9.94
N LYS A 70 -5.44 12.01 10.52
CA LYS A 70 -5.13 12.52 11.87
C LYS A 70 -6.38 12.52 12.74
N GLY A 71 -6.30 11.85 13.88
CA GLY A 71 -7.44 11.65 14.77
C GLY A 71 -8.53 10.84 14.07
N THR A 72 -9.63 11.50 13.70
CA THR A 72 -10.81 10.88 13.07
C THR A 72 -11.04 11.33 11.63
N LYS A 73 -10.15 12.14 11.04
CA LYS A 73 -10.38 12.73 9.72
C LYS A 73 -9.16 12.71 8.81
N TRP A 74 -9.45 12.73 7.52
CA TRP A 74 -8.48 12.97 6.47
C TRP A 74 -8.19 14.46 6.32
N GLN A 75 -6.92 14.78 6.07
CA GLN A 75 -6.43 16.13 5.86
C GLN A 75 -5.50 16.16 4.66
N ASN A 76 -5.69 17.14 3.78
CA ASN A 76 -4.78 17.34 2.65
C ASN A 76 -3.35 17.57 3.16
N ILE A 77 -2.40 16.85 2.57
CA ILE A 77 -0.98 17.18 2.71
C ILE A 77 -0.74 18.40 1.83
N ASN A 78 -0.34 19.52 2.42
CA ASN A 78 -0.13 20.78 1.68
C ASN A 78 1.34 21.06 1.40
N GLN A 79 2.24 20.60 2.27
CA GLN A 79 3.68 20.76 2.10
C GLN A 79 4.17 19.91 0.93
N LEU A 80 4.91 20.52 0.00
CA LEU A 80 5.41 19.84 -1.20
C LEU A 80 6.35 18.69 -0.84
N ILE A 81 7.24 18.90 0.12
CA ILE A 81 8.18 17.87 0.59
C ILE A 81 7.46 16.62 1.09
N ASP A 82 6.37 16.78 1.84
CA ASP A 82 5.58 15.65 2.37
C ASP A 82 4.83 14.92 1.25
N LYS A 83 4.37 15.63 0.22
CA LYS A 83 3.76 15.02 -0.97
C LYS A 83 4.77 14.20 -1.75
N GLU A 84 5.96 14.75 -1.98
CA GLU A 84 7.05 14.07 -2.67
C GLU A 84 7.49 12.83 -1.91
N TYR A 85 7.61 12.94 -0.59
CA TYR A 85 7.88 11.81 0.30
C TYR A 85 6.84 10.69 0.12
N LEU A 86 5.55 11.02 0.23
CA LEU A 86 4.47 10.04 0.05
C LEU A 86 4.49 9.40 -1.34
N LYS A 87 4.65 10.20 -2.40
CA LYS A 87 4.78 9.68 -3.78
C LYS A 87 5.96 8.72 -3.90
N ASN A 88 7.08 9.03 -3.26
CA ASN A 88 8.28 8.22 -3.30
C ASN A 88 8.10 6.89 -2.55
N THR A 89 7.36 6.85 -1.44
CA THR A 89 6.97 5.60 -0.76
C THR A 89 6.31 4.63 -1.75
N TYR A 90 5.29 5.09 -2.49
CA TYR A 90 4.62 4.25 -3.49
C TYR A 90 5.55 3.86 -4.64
N ARG A 91 6.42 4.76 -5.11
CA ARG A 91 7.43 4.44 -6.14
C ARG A 91 8.38 3.34 -5.68
N VAL A 92 8.85 3.37 -4.43
CA VAL A 92 9.71 2.32 -3.86
C VAL A 92 8.96 0.99 -3.87
N LEU A 93 7.76 0.93 -3.27
CA LEU A 93 6.94 -0.29 -3.21
C LEU A 93 6.67 -0.90 -4.59
N LEU A 94 6.27 -0.06 -5.56
CA LEU A 94 5.93 -0.47 -6.92
C LEU A 94 7.14 -1.01 -7.74
N THR A 95 8.36 -0.87 -7.23
CA THR A 95 9.59 -1.30 -7.91
C THR A 95 10.33 -2.43 -7.20
N ARG A 96 9.72 -3.11 -6.21
CA ARG A 96 10.38 -4.19 -5.45
C ARG A 96 10.15 -5.60 -6.00
N ALA A 97 9.15 -5.77 -6.84
CA ALA A 97 8.82 -7.07 -7.42
C ALA A 97 9.63 -7.33 -8.70
N ARG A 98 10.26 -8.52 -8.79
CA ARG A 98 11.07 -8.93 -9.95
C ARG A 98 10.28 -9.63 -11.04
N GLN A 99 9.33 -10.48 -10.66
CA GLN A 99 8.58 -11.34 -11.58
C GLN A 99 7.14 -10.85 -11.77
N GLY A 100 6.49 -10.40 -10.70
CA GLY A 100 5.11 -9.93 -10.80
C GLY A 100 4.59 -9.29 -9.52
N MET A 101 3.50 -8.55 -9.66
CA MET A 101 2.91 -7.78 -8.58
C MET A 101 1.39 -7.89 -8.61
N VAL A 102 0.81 -8.05 -7.43
CA VAL A 102 -0.61 -7.85 -7.18
C VAL A 102 -0.77 -6.52 -6.44
N ILE A 103 -1.66 -5.65 -6.93
CA ILE A 103 -2.00 -4.40 -6.23
C ILE A 103 -3.34 -4.62 -5.55
N PHE A 104 -3.34 -4.62 -4.23
CA PHE A 104 -4.55 -4.75 -3.41
C PHE A 104 -5.10 -3.37 -3.07
N ILE A 105 -6.30 -3.05 -3.56
CA ILE A 105 -7.06 -1.86 -3.17
C ILE A 105 -8.22 -2.34 -2.27
N PRO A 106 -8.29 -1.92 -1.00
CA PRO A 106 -9.40 -2.28 -0.13
C PRO A 106 -10.73 -1.74 -0.66
N GLU A 107 -11.82 -2.45 -0.38
CA GLU A 107 -13.16 -1.92 -0.59
C GLU A 107 -13.40 -0.68 0.29
N SER A 108 -14.22 0.24 -0.21
CA SER A 108 -14.74 1.34 0.61
C SER A 108 -15.73 0.86 1.66
N SER A 109 -16.29 1.78 2.44
CA SER A 109 -17.32 1.44 3.42
C SER A 109 -18.27 2.61 3.63
N ASP A 110 -19.57 2.36 3.41
CA ASP A 110 -20.62 3.36 3.62
C ASP A 110 -20.91 3.60 5.12
N ILE A 111 -20.48 2.68 5.98
CA ILE A 111 -20.64 2.79 7.45
C ILE A 111 -19.39 3.37 8.13
N ASP A 112 -18.21 3.28 7.50
CA ASP A 112 -16.97 3.90 7.98
C ASP A 112 -16.68 5.17 7.17
N HIS A 113 -17.09 6.31 7.69
CA HIS A 113 -16.83 7.64 7.10
C HIS A 113 -15.34 7.93 6.83
N THR A 114 -14.41 7.16 7.40
CA THR A 114 -12.97 7.27 7.12
C THR A 114 -12.53 6.44 5.91
N ARG A 115 -13.45 5.75 5.23
CA ARG A 115 -13.20 4.93 4.03
C ARG A 115 -14.19 5.26 2.89
N PRO A 116 -14.31 6.51 2.45
CA PRO A 116 -15.21 6.86 1.35
C PRO A 116 -14.78 6.19 0.04
N SER A 117 -15.76 5.84 -0.80
CA SER A 117 -15.56 5.20 -2.12
C SER A 117 -14.60 5.97 -3.03
N GLU A 118 -14.65 7.29 -3.00
CA GLU A 118 -13.76 8.17 -3.76
C GLU A 118 -12.26 7.83 -3.58
N PHE A 119 -11.87 7.35 -2.39
CA PHE A 119 -10.46 7.11 -2.06
C PHE A 119 -9.94 5.76 -2.58
N TYR A 120 -10.83 4.89 -3.04
CA TYR A 120 -10.49 3.52 -3.45
C TYR A 120 -10.94 3.25 -4.88
N ASP A 121 -12.21 3.49 -5.20
CA ASP A 121 -12.84 3.11 -6.45
C ASP A 121 -12.19 3.77 -7.67
N ASN A 122 -11.86 5.06 -7.56
CA ASN A 122 -11.24 5.80 -8.65
C ASN A 122 -9.83 5.27 -8.95
N THR A 123 -9.06 4.95 -7.92
CA THR A 123 -7.74 4.35 -8.07
C THR A 123 -7.85 2.97 -8.71
N TYR A 124 -8.80 2.15 -8.25
CA TYR A 124 -9.06 0.84 -8.82
C TYR A 124 -9.45 0.93 -10.31
N LYS A 125 -10.39 1.81 -10.65
CA LYS A 125 -10.83 2.04 -12.04
C LYS A 125 -9.66 2.50 -12.91
N TYR A 126 -8.88 3.47 -12.44
CA TYR A 126 -7.70 3.96 -13.13
C TYR A 126 -6.69 2.85 -13.41
N LEU A 127 -6.38 2.01 -12.41
CA LEU A 127 -5.46 0.87 -12.60
C LEU A 127 -5.97 -0.11 -13.67
N ARG A 128 -7.28 -0.39 -13.68
CA ARG A 128 -7.87 -1.23 -14.73
C ARG A 128 -7.82 -0.57 -16.11
N GLU A 129 -8.09 0.73 -16.19
CA GLU A 129 -8.06 1.51 -17.43
C GLU A 129 -6.67 1.51 -18.09
N ILE A 130 -5.59 1.53 -17.29
CA ILE A 130 -4.21 1.45 -17.80
C ILE A 130 -3.75 0.01 -18.11
N GLY A 131 -4.66 -0.97 -18.02
CA GLY A 131 -4.40 -2.35 -18.44
C GLY A 131 -3.99 -3.32 -17.34
N ILE A 132 -4.06 -2.94 -16.06
CA ILE A 132 -3.87 -3.88 -14.95
C ILE A 132 -5.11 -4.78 -14.86
N LYS A 133 -4.91 -6.08 -14.96
CA LYS A 133 -5.98 -7.06 -14.89
C LYS A 133 -6.37 -7.32 -13.44
N GLU A 134 -7.67 -7.32 -13.20
CA GLU A 134 -8.24 -7.87 -11.98
C GLU A 134 -8.09 -9.39 -11.97
N ILE A 135 -7.85 -9.95 -10.78
CA ILE A 135 -7.64 -11.38 -10.54
C ILE A 135 -8.73 -11.96 -9.65
#